data_AF-A0A9E0XZ81-F1
#
_entry.id   AF-A0A9E0XZ81-F1
#
_cell.length_a   1.000
_cell.length_b   1.000
_cell.length_c   1.000
_cell.angle_alpha   90.00
_cell.angle_beta   90.00
_cell.angle_gamma   90.00
#
_symmetry.space_group_name_H-M   'P 1'
#
loop_
_entity.id
_entity.type
_entity.pdbx_description
1 polymer ?
#
loop_
_entity_poly.entity_id
_entity_poly.type
_entity_poly.pdbx_seq_one_letter_code
_entity_poly.pdbx_strand_id
1 'polypeptide(L)'
;MAWKQAEKEAEQLLGIGLGHQQVFEQVRLQHPDVKPKKIAEWLRQRPSNMAKDRYRTPHQVLLALVAISAALRIWSAFGHRTIDVEHAWRLIGLVPFATLFMAWALYRWNGQHFQWVGWMNILGVFGMMPVLTRLASEGLITLVEVSGIISVAIGALALYLHSKAFPKYSFHKDHTGGPGRYEFRERT
;
A
#
# COMPACT_ATOMS: atom_id res chain seq x y z
N MET A 1 8.58 26.30 3.57
CA MET A 1 9.22 25.60 4.71
C MET A 1 8.20 25.13 5.75
N ALA A 2 7.15 25.91 6.03
CA ALA A 2 6.05 25.57 6.95
C ALA A 2 5.46 24.14 6.77
N TRP A 3 5.25 23.68 5.53
CA TRP A 3 4.73 22.33 5.29
C TRP A 3 5.61 21.20 5.86
N LYS A 4 6.94 21.30 5.74
CA LYS A 4 7.86 20.26 6.27
C LYS A 4 7.86 20.24 7.81
N GLN A 5 7.58 21.37 8.44
CA GLN A 5 7.45 21.46 9.90
C GLN A 5 6.14 20.83 10.35
N ALA A 6 5.03 21.16 9.68
CA ALA A 6 3.73 20.52 9.91
C ALA A 6 3.78 18.99 9.73
N GLU A 7 4.49 18.48 8.71
CA GLU A 7 4.69 17.04 8.53
C GLU A 7 5.44 16.40 9.70
N LYS A 8 6.58 16.97 10.10
CA LYS A 8 7.39 16.43 11.21
C LYS A 8 6.61 16.38 12.51
N GLU A 9 5.86 17.44 12.80
CA GLU A 9 5.05 17.51 14.00
C GLU A 9 3.91 16.49 13.96
N ALA A 10 3.21 16.37 12.83
CA ALA A 10 2.19 15.35 12.65
C ALA A 10 2.77 13.92 12.82
N GLU A 11 3.98 13.65 12.32
CA GLU A 11 4.67 12.35 12.52
C GLU A 11 4.99 12.11 14.00
N GLN A 12 5.43 13.14 14.74
CA GLN A 12 5.70 13.03 16.17
C GLN A 12 4.42 12.76 16.96
N LEU A 13 3.34 13.48 16.67
CA LEU A 13 2.04 13.35 17.33
C LEU A 13 1.39 11.97 17.05
N LEU A 14 1.50 11.47 15.83
CA LEU A 14 1.12 10.07 15.53
C LEU A 14 2.05 9.05 16.20
N GLY A 15 3.32 9.42 16.38
CA GLY A 15 4.36 8.62 17.03
C GLY A 15 4.09 8.38 18.52
N ILE A 16 3.58 9.38 19.23
CA ILE A 16 3.17 9.27 20.63
C ILE A 16 1.81 8.57 20.81
N GLY A 17 1.15 8.18 19.71
CA GLY A 17 -0.10 7.41 19.74
C GLY A 17 -1.37 8.25 19.80
N LEU A 18 -1.32 9.56 19.53
CA LEU A 18 -2.53 10.37 19.43
C LEU A 18 -3.39 9.95 18.24
N GLY A 19 -4.70 10.12 18.42
CA GLY A 19 -5.69 9.84 17.39
C GLY A 19 -5.59 10.80 16.20
N HIS A 20 -5.93 10.33 14.99
CA HIS A 20 -5.77 11.13 13.76
C HIS A 20 -6.56 12.44 13.77
N GLN A 21 -7.71 12.47 14.45
CA GLN A 21 -8.49 13.70 14.63
C GLN A 21 -7.76 14.72 15.51
N GLN A 22 -7.15 14.26 16.60
CA GLN A 22 -6.41 15.13 17.53
C GLN A 22 -5.16 15.71 16.86
N VAL A 23 -4.43 14.87 16.12
CA VAL A 23 -3.27 15.32 15.33
C VAL A 23 -3.68 16.35 14.29
N PHE A 24 -4.78 16.13 13.57
CA PHE A 24 -5.26 17.07 12.57
C PHE A 24 -5.60 18.45 13.17
N GLU A 25 -6.35 18.48 14.27
CA GLU A 25 -6.73 19.72 14.93
C GLU A 25 -5.51 20.47 15.48
N GLN A 26 -4.57 19.75 16.11
CA GLN A 26 -3.36 20.34 16.68
C GLN A 26 -2.44 20.92 15.60
N VAL A 27 -2.21 20.20 14.50
CA VAL A 27 -1.35 20.67 13.40
C VAL A 27 -2.01 21.84 12.66
N ARG A 28 -3.35 21.82 12.52
CA ARG A 28 -4.10 22.95 11.94
C ARG A 28 -3.98 24.21 12.78
N LEU A 29 -4.04 24.09 14.10
CA LEU A 29 -3.91 25.23 15.03
C LEU A 29 -2.50 25.82 15.00
N GLN A 30 -1.47 24.97 14.93
CA GLN A 30 -0.06 25.42 14.95
C GLN A 30 0.44 25.92 13.59
N HIS A 31 -0.16 25.46 12.49
CA HIS A 31 0.23 25.85 11.12
C HIS A 31 -0.98 26.37 10.32
N PRO A 32 -1.54 27.54 10.67
CA PRO A 32 -2.73 28.09 10.00
C PRO A 32 -2.48 28.41 8.50
N ASP A 33 -1.22 28.63 8.12
CA ASP A 33 -0.80 28.92 6.75
C ASP A 33 -0.94 27.72 5.79
N VAL A 34 -1.10 26.51 6.35
CA VAL A 34 -1.20 25.26 5.58
C VAL A 34 -2.67 24.92 5.34
N LYS A 35 -3.01 24.67 4.07
CA LYS A 35 -4.37 24.24 3.68
C LYS A 35 -4.78 22.98 4.45
N PRO A 36 -5.91 22.98 5.18
CA PRO A 36 -6.37 21.83 5.96
C PRO A 36 -6.53 20.56 5.11
N LYS A 37 -7.01 20.71 3.87
CA LYS A 37 -7.11 19.59 2.92
C LYS A 37 -5.78 18.84 2.72
N LYS A 38 -4.67 19.57 2.64
CA LYS A 38 -3.34 18.99 2.41
C LYS A 38 -2.88 18.17 3.61
N ILE A 39 -3.11 18.69 4.82
CA ILE A 39 -2.85 17.99 6.08
C ILE A 39 -3.68 16.71 6.14
N ALA A 40 -4.96 16.80 5.77
CA ALA A 40 -5.86 15.66 5.83
C ALA A 40 -5.50 14.53 4.85
N GLU A 41 -5.17 14.89 3.61
CA GLU A 41 -4.72 13.95 2.59
C GLU A 41 -3.42 13.25 3.00
N TRP A 42 -2.48 13.97 3.59
CA TRP A 42 -1.23 13.39 4.07
C TRP A 42 -1.45 12.46 5.27
N LEU A 43 -2.25 12.88 6.27
CA LEU A 43 -2.57 12.07 7.45
C LEU A 43 -3.28 10.76 7.09
N ARG A 44 -4.13 10.79 6.05
CA ARG A 44 -4.80 9.59 5.53
C ARG A 44 -3.82 8.50 5.08
N GLN A 45 -2.65 8.89 4.58
CA GLN A 45 -1.66 7.95 4.06
C GLN A 45 -0.72 7.40 5.14
N ARG A 46 -0.96 7.72 6.42
CA ARG A 46 -0.15 7.28 7.55
C ARG A 46 -1.01 6.54 8.58
N PRO A 47 -0.67 5.29 8.94
CA PRO A 47 -1.32 4.61 10.04
C PRO A 47 -0.78 5.13 11.37
N SER A 48 -1.62 5.13 12.41
CA SER A 48 -1.18 5.40 13.78
C SER A 48 -0.31 4.26 14.30
N ASN A 49 0.48 4.50 15.35
CA ASN A 49 1.31 3.45 15.93
C ASN A 49 0.47 2.27 16.48
N MET A 50 -0.70 2.55 17.07
CA MET A 50 -1.64 1.49 17.48
C MET A 50 -2.09 0.60 16.31
N ALA A 51 -2.37 1.20 15.14
CA ALA A 51 -2.74 0.45 13.96
C ALA A 51 -1.55 -0.37 13.40
N LYS A 52 -0.33 0.17 13.44
CA LYS A 52 0.88 -0.56 13.04
C LYS A 52 1.12 -1.77 13.92
N ASP A 53 0.93 -1.65 15.22
CA ASP A 53 1.12 -2.77 16.17
C ASP A 53 0.07 -3.85 15.97
N ARG A 54 -1.22 -3.46 15.86
CA ARG A 54 -2.32 -4.40 15.62
C ARG A 54 -2.18 -5.14 14.30
N TYR A 55 -1.73 -4.47 13.24
CA TYR A 55 -1.58 -5.04 11.90
C TYR A 55 -0.14 -5.43 11.56
N ARG A 56 0.74 -5.55 12.55
CA ARG A 56 2.15 -5.90 12.35
C ARG A 56 2.32 -7.26 11.69
N THR A 57 1.63 -8.28 12.20
CA THR A 57 1.68 -9.65 11.66
C THR A 57 1.21 -9.72 10.21
N PRO A 58 0.01 -9.23 9.84
CA PRO A 58 -0.42 -9.25 8.45
C PRO A 58 0.47 -8.40 7.53
N HIS A 59 1.08 -7.31 8.03
CA HIS A 59 2.08 -6.57 7.27
C HIS A 59 3.34 -7.41 7.01
N GLN A 60 3.87 -8.10 8.02
CA GLN A 60 5.03 -8.97 7.86
C GLN A 60 4.76 -10.10 6.86
N VAL A 61 3.55 -10.69 6.91
CA VAL A 61 3.11 -11.68 5.92
C VAL A 61 3.07 -11.07 4.51
N LEU A 62 2.54 -9.85 4.36
CA LEU A 62 2.55 -9.17 3.06
C LEU A 62 3.97 -8.97 2.53
N LEU A 63 4.91 -8.52 3.37
CA LEU A 63 6.31 -8.35 2.97
C LEU A 63 6.97 -9.68 2.60
N ALA A 64 6.70 -10.74 3.37
CA ALA A 64 7.21 -12.08 3.07
C ALA A 64 6.69 -12.58 1.72
N LEU A 65 5.39 -12.41 1.43
CA LEU A 65 4.81 -12.79 0.15
C LEU A 65 5.42 -12.00 -1.01
N VAL A 66 5.63 -10.69 -0.85
CA VAL A 66 6.30 -9.87 -1.86
C VAL A 66 7.74 -10.34 -2.09
N ALA A 67 8.48 -10.66 -1.03
CA ALA A 67 9.84 -11.19 -1.13
C ALA A 67 9.88 -12.55 -1.84
N ILE A 68 8.98 -13.47 -1.50
CA ILE A 68 8.84 -14.78 -2.15
C ILE A 68 8.49 -14.58 -3.64
N SER A 69 7.54 -13.70 -3.94
CA SER A 69 7.17 -13.38 -5.32
C SER A 69 8.35 -12.81 -6.12
N ALA A 70 9.18 -11.97 -5.49
CA ALA A 70 10.38 -11.43 -6.13
C ALA A 70 11.41 -12.54 -6.40
N ALA A 71 11.65 -13.41 -5.42
CA ALA A 71 12.57 -14.54 -5.55
C ALA A 71 12.13 -15.51 -6.65
N LEU A 72 10.83 -15.82 -6.74
CA LEU A 72 10.28 -16.67 -7.80
C LEU A 72 10.45 -16.05 -9.19
N ARG A 73 10.24 -14.74 -9.33
CA ARG A 73 10.48 -14.03 -10.61
C ARG A 73 11.94 -14.10 -11.02
N ILE A 74 12.86 -13.86 -10.08
CA ILE A 74 14.31 -13.99 -10.32
C ILE A 74 14.63 -15.42 -10.76
N TRP A 75 14.14 -16.43 -10.03
CA TRP A 75 14.35 -17.84 -10.38
C TRP A 75 13.84 -18.17 -11.79
N SER A 76 12.64 -17.72 -12.15
CA SER A 76 12.09 -17.92 -13.50
C SER A 76 12.92 -17.23 -14.59
N ALA A 77 13.46 -16.04 -14.30
CA ALA A 77 14.27 -15.28 -15.25
C ALA A 77 15.60 -15.97 -15.57
N PHE A 78 16.21 -16.60 -14.56
CA PHE A 78 17.49 -17.32 -14.72
C PHE A 78 17.30 -18.79 -15.16
N GLY A 79 16.09 -19.34 -15.04
CA GLY A 79 15.81 -20.74 -15.39
C GLY A 79 15.62 -21.02 -16.89
N HIS A 80 15.54 -20.00 -17.76
CA HIS A 80 15.33 -20.19 -19.19
C HIS A 80 16.67 -20.14 -19.95
N ARG A 81 17.08 -21.29 -20.52
CA ARG A 81 18.36 -21.45 -21.25
C ARG A 81 18.42 -20.77 -22.62
N THR A 82 17.33 -20.19 -23.11
CA THR A 82 17.26 -19.49 -24.40
C THR A 82 16.93 -18.02 -24.14
N ILE A 83 17.96 -17.23 -23.90
CA ILE A 83 17.83 -15.80 -23.63
C ILE A 83 17.78 -15.06 -24.97
N ASP A 84 16.59 -14.68 -25.38
CA ASP A 84 16.43 -13.60 -26.36
C ASP A 84 16.88 -12.30 -25.68
N VAL A 85 17.87 -11.62 -26.26
CA VAL A 85 18.55 -10.45 -25.68
C VAL A 85 17.55 -9.32 -25.34
N GLU A 86 16.46 -9.23 -26.10
CA GLU A 86 15.37 -8.28 -25.91
C GLU A 86 14.48 -8.62 -24.69
N HIS A 87 14.24 -9.90 -24.43
CA HIS A 87 13.53 -10.37 -23.22
C HIS A 87 14.39 -10.21 -21.97
N ALA A 88 15.69 -10.49 -22.07
CA ALA A 88 16.64 -10.28 -20.98
C ALA A 88 16.67 -8.82 -20.52
N TRP A 89 16.71 -7.86 -21.47
CA TRP A 89 16.76 -6.44 -21.09
C TRP A 89 15.51 -5.97 -20.35
N ARG A 90 14.34 -6.46 -20.75
CA ARG A 90 13.05 -6.13 -20.12
C ARG A 90 12.89 -6.72 -18.72
N LEU A 91 13.45 -7.91 -18.49
CA LEU A 91 13.47 -8.61 -17.20
C LEU A 91 14.55 -8.07 -16.24
N ILE A 92 15.70 -7.65 -16.74
CA ILE A 92 16.83 -7.15 -15.94
C ILE A 92 16.63 -5.69 -15.50
N GLY A 93 16.05 -4.84 -16.36
CA GLY A 93 16.01 -3.39 -16.12
C GLY A 93 14.84 -2.88 -15.28
N LEU A 94 13.64 -3.47 -15.39
CA LEU A 94 12.42 -2.83 -14.88
C LEU A 94 11.74 -3.56 -13.72
N VAL A 95 11.66 -4.89 -13.80
CA VAL A 95 10.87 -5.71 -12.86
C VAL A 95 11.49 -5.80 -11.45
N PRO A 96 12.83 -5.98 -11.28
CA PRO A 96 13.44 -6.10 -9.96
C PRO A 96 13.40 -4.79 -9.19
N PHE A 97 13.71 -3.66 -9.84
CA PHE A 97 13.70 -2.33 -9.23
C PHE A 97 12.31 -1.88 -8.82
N ALA A 98 11.30 -2.11 -9.66
CA ALA A 98 9.92 -1.84 -9.29
C ALA A 98 9.50 -2.67 -8.06
N THR A 99 9.87 -3.95 -8.01
CA THR A 99 9.53 -4.82 -6.88
C THR A 99 10.21 -4.40 -5.58
N LEU A 100 11.50 -4.04 -5.63
CA LEU A 100 12.25 -3.53 -4.47
C LEU A 100 11.73 -2.17 -3.99
N PHE A 101 11.44 -1.25 -4.92
CA PHE A 101 10.86 0.04 -4.59
C PHE A 101 9.49 -0.12 -3.90
N MET A 102 8.65 -1.02 -4.42
CA MET A 102 7.35 -1.30 -3.81
C MET A 102 7.48 -1.99 -2.45
N ALA A 103 8.41 -2.94 -2.28
CA ALA A 103 8.68 -3.57 -0.99
C ALA A 103 9.14 -2.54 0.06
N TRP A 104 10.02 -1.63 -0.32
CA TRP A 104 10.47 -0.53 0.54
C TRP A 104 9.36 0.46 0.87
N ALA A 105 8.50 0.78 -0.08
CA ALA A 105 7.36 1.68 0.14
C ALA A 105 6.29 1.06 1.06
N LEU A 106 6.04 -0.25 0.92
CA LEU A 106 5.19 -1.01 1.85
C LEU A 106 5.78 -1.02 3.25
N TYR A 107 7.10 -1.30 3.39
CA TYR A 107 7.81 -1.27 4.66
C TYR A 107 7.68 0.09 5.38
N ARG A 108 7.65 1.20 4.63
CA ARG A 108 7.44 2.55 5.17
C ARG A 108 5.99 2.90 5.52
N TRP A 109 5.06 1.94 5.43
CA TRP A 109 3.64 2.15 5.72
C TRP A 109 3.03 3.33 4.94
N ASN A 110 3.35 3.46 3.64
CA ASN A 110 2.77 4.52 2.82
C ASN A 110 1.47 4.03 2.14
N GLY A 111 0.32 4.55 2.58
CA GLY A 111 -1.00 4.06 2.18
C GLY A 111 -1.27 4.11 0.67
N GLN A 112 -0.70 5.10 -0.03
CA GLN A 112 -0.86 5.23 -1.48
C GLN A 112 -0.27 4.01 -2.19
N HIS A 113 0.87 3.51 -1.71
CA HIS A 113 1.54 2.36 -2.31
C HIS A 113 0.78 1.07 -2.02
N PHE A 114 0.12 0.94 -0.86
CA PHE A 114 -0.75 -0.22 -0.59
C PHE A 114 -1.93 -0.28 -1.56
N GLN A 115 -2.56 0.86 -1.90
CA GLN A 115 -3.63 0.88 -2.91
C GLN A 115 -3.11 0.48 -4.29
N TRP A 116 -1.96 1.02 -4.69
CA TRP A 116 -1.34 0.69 -5.98
C TRP A 116 -0.94 -0.78 -6.07
N VAL A 117 -0.25 -1.33 -5.06
CA VAL A 117 0.08 -2.77 -4.99
C VAL A 117 -1.19 -3.60 -5.08
N GLY A 118 -2.20 -3.24 -4.28
CA GLY A 118 -3.48 -3.93 -4.22
C GLY A 118 -4.12 -4.05 -5.61
N TRP A 119 -4.34 -2.91 -6.26
CA TRP A 119 -4.97 -2.87 -7.57
C TRP A 119 -4.13 -3.47 -8.68
N MET A 120 -2.82 -3.22 -8.73
CA MET A 120 -1.96 -3.76 -9.79
C MET A 120 -1.86 -5.29 -9.73
N ASN A 121 -1.83 -5.88 -8.53
CA ASN A 121 -1.81 -7.33 -8.38
C ASN A 121 -3.17 -7.97 -8.70
N ILE A 122 -4.30 -7.29 -8.44
CA ILE A 122 -5.64 -7.78 -8.80
C ILE A 122 -5.90 -7.60 -10.30
N LEU A 123 -5.53 -6.46 -10.89
CA LEU A 123 -5.69 -6.20 -12.32
C LEU A 123 -4.78 -7.11 -13.16
N GLY A 124 -3.58 -7.42 -12.68
CA GLY A 124 -2.70 -8.42 -13.31
C GLY A 124 -3.32 -9.82 -13.42
N VAL A 125 -4.24 -10.17 -12.51
CA VAL A 125 -4.92 -11.47 -12.49
C VAL A 125 -5.97 -11.59 -13.60
N PHE A 126 -6.59 -10.48 -14.01
CA PHE A 126 -7.49 -10.49 -15.18
C PHE A 126 -6.75 -10.87 -16.48
N GLY A 127 -5.46 -10.53 -16.58
CA GLY A 127 -4.59 -11.00 -17.66
C GLY A 127 -4.25 -12.51 -17.58
N MET A 128 -4.46 -13.14 -16.43
CA MET A 128 -4.23 -14.57 -16.17
C MET A 128 -5.51 -15.43 -16.20
N MET A 129 -6.68 -14.85 -16.51
CA MET A 129 -7.94 -15.60 -16.62
C MET A 129 -7.88 -16.85 -17.51
N PRO A 130 -7.18 -16.84 -18.67
CA PRO A 130 -7.03 -18.05 -19.49
C PRO A 130 -6.25 -19.19 -18.80
N VAL A 131 -5.38 -18.86 -17.85
CA VAL A 131 -4.57 -19.81 -17.07
C VAL A 131 -5.41 -20.40 -15.93
N LEU A 132 -6.19 -19.57 -15.24
CA LEU A 132 -7.10 -20.03 -14.18
C LEU A 132 -8.18 -20.99 -14.70
N THR A 133 -8.66 -20.80 -15.93
CA THR A 133 -9.58 -21.74 -16.57
C THR A 133 -8.95 -23.09 -16.90
N ARG A 134 -7.63 -23.15 -17.14
CA ARG A 134 -6.89 -24.40 -17.38
C ARG A 134 -6.58 -25.15 -16.08
N LEU A 135 -6.29 -24.44 -14.99
CA LEU A 135 -6.11 -25.04 -13.66
C LEU A 135 -7.36 -25.82 -13.21
N ALA A 136 -8.55 -25.26 -13.48
CA ALA A 136 -9.82 -25.90 -13.17
C ALA A 136 -10.10 -27.17 -13.98
N SER A 137 -9.45 -27.35 -15.13
CA SER A 137 -9.67 -28.49 -16.02
C SER A 137 -8.63 -29.60 -15.90
N GLU A 138 -7.37 -29.31 -15.55
CA GLU A 138 -6.27 -30.30 -15.65
C GLU A 138 -5.64 -30.71 -14.30
N GLY A 139 -5.96 -30.05 -13.18
CA GLY A 139 -5.60 -30.49 -11.82
C GLY A 139 -4.10 -30.47 -11.45
N LEU A 140 -3.22 -30.12 -12.39
CA LEU A 140 -1.78 -29.97 -12.16
C LEU A 140 -1.43 -28.50 -11.93
N ILE A 141 -0.93 -28.17 -10.74
CA ILE A 141 -0.49 -26.82 -10.38
C ILE A 141 0.89 -26.56 -10.99
N THR A 142 0.95 -25.65 -11.96
CA THR A 142 2.18 -25.15 -12.59
C THR A 142 2.77 -23.97 -11.80
N LEU A 143 4.07 -23.70 -12.00
CA LEU A 143 4.76 -22.57 -11.37
C LEU A 143 4.11 -21.21 -11.70
N VAL A 144 3.49 -21.09 -12.88
CA VAL A 144 2.76 -19.89 -13.31
C VAL A 144 1.51 -19.69 -12.44
N GLU A 145 0.76 -20.75 -12.15
CA GLU A 145 -0.43 -20.68 -11.30
C GLU A 145 -0.09 -20.36 -9.83
N VAL A 146 1.00 -20.94 -9.31
CA VAL A 146 1.53 -20.57 -7.99
C VAL A 146 1.84 -19.08 -7.92
N SER A 147 2.49 -18.53 -8.96
CA SER A 147 2.81 -17.10 -9.02
C SER A 147 1.55 -16.22 -9.09
N GLY A 148 0.50 -16.68 -9.79
CA GLY A 148 -0.80 -16.01 -9.85
C GLY A 148 -1.50 -15.98 -8.50
N ILE A 149 -1.52 -17.11 -7.77
CA ILE A 149 -2.13 -17.20 -6.43
C ILE A 149 -1.41 -16.27 -5.46
N ILE A 150 -0.07 -16.25 -5.47
CA ILE A 150 0.73 -15.35 -4.64
C ILE A 150 0.42 -13.87 -4.97
N SER A 151 0.29 -13.53 -6.26
CA SER A 151 -0.10 -12.18 -6.70
C SER A 151 -1.48 -11.79 -6.14
N VAL A 152 -2.50 -12.65 -6.27
CA VAL A 152 -3.84 -12.39 -5.70
C VAL A 152 -3.75 -12.18 -4.19
N ALA A 153 -3.01 -13.02 -3.47
CA ALA A 153 -2.85 -12.92 -2.03
C ALA A 153 -2.18 -11.61 -1.60
N ILE A 154 -1.12 -11.19 -2.31
CA ILE A 154 -0.47 -9.88 -2.11
C ILE A 154 -1.47 -8.75 -2.32
N GLY A 155 -2.24 -8.79 -3.42
CA GLY A 155 -3.22 -7.76 -3.76
C GLY A 155 -4.33 -7.64 -2.72
N ALA A 156 -4.94 -8.77 -2.34
CA ALA A 156 -6.00 -8.84 -1.35
C ALA A 156 -5.51 -8.36 0.03
N LEU A 157 -4.35 -8.82 0.47
CA LEU A 157 -3.78 -8.45 1.77
C LEU A 157 -3.35 -6.97 1.81
N ALA A 158 -2.82 -6.44 0.71
CA ALA A 158 -2.49 -5.02 0.59
C ALA A 158 -3.73 -4.12 0.66
N LEU A 159 -4.82 -4.49 -0.03
CA LEU A 159 -6.09 -3.74 0.07
C LEU A 159 -6.75 -3.91 1.44
N TYR A 160 -6.68 -5.10 2.03
CA TYR A 160 -7.17 -5.35 3.38
C TYR A 160 -6.47 -4.42 4.39
N LEU A 161 -5.13 -4.41 4.39
CA LEU A 161 -4.33 -3.52 5.23
C LEU A 161 -4.61 -2.05 4.93
N HIS A 162 -4.73 -1.66 3.65
CA HIS A 162 -5.12 -0.30 3.29
C HIS A 162 -6.48 0.09 3.89
N SER A 163 -7.46 -0.82 3.85
CA SER A 163 -8.83 -0.55 4.30
C SER A 163 -9.00 -0.50 5.82
N LYS A 164 -8.08 -1.13 6.56
CA LYS A 164 -8.16 -1.35 8.00
C LYS A 164 -7.12 -0.56 8.80
N ALA A 165 -5.88 -0.47 8.33
CA ALA A 165 -4.80 0.20 9.05
C ALA A 165 -4.76 1.72 8.79
N PHE A 166 -5.34 2.20 7.68
CA PHE A 166 -5.32 3.61 7.30
C PHE A 166 -6.67 4.27 7.59
N PRO A 167 -6.67 5.48 8.16
CA PRO A 167 -7.92 6.17 8.49
C PRO A 167 -8.61 6.67 7.22
N LYS A 168 -9.94 6.78 7.25
CA LYS A 168 -10.69 7.52 6.23
C LYS A 168 -11.11 8.85 6.82
N TYR A 169 -10.96 9.92 6.06
CA TYR A 169 -11.54 11.21 6.41
C TYR A 169 -12.78 11.50 5.56
N SER A 170 -13.77 12.14 6.17
CA SER A 170 -14.93 12.72 5.51
C SER A 170 -14.89 14.23 5.70
N PHE A 171 -15.24 14.96 4.64
CA PHE A 171 -15.43 16.41 4.71
C PHE A 171 -16.92 16.69 4.87
N HIS A 172 -17.29 17.26 6.01
CA HIS A 172 -18.64 17.73 6.28
C HIS A 172 -18.69 19.24 6.04
N LYS A 173 -19.42 19.66 5.01
CA LYS A 173 -19.73 21.07 4.78
C LYS A 173 -20.84 21.45 5.75
N ASP A 174 -20.58 22.43 6.61
CA ASP A 174 -21.56 22.85 7.59
C ASP A 174 -22.68 23.61 6.87
N HIS A 175 -23.90 23.06 6.90
CA HIS A 175 -25.05 23.64 6.21
C HIS A 175 -25.58 24.91 6.91
N THR A 176 -25.13 25.18 8.13
CA THR A 176 -25.49 26.35 8.94
C THR A 176 -24.50 27.51 8.83
N GLY A 177 -23.58 27.49 7.85
CA GLY A 177 -22.66 28.61 7.57
C GLY A 177 -21.36 28.60 8.38
N GLY A 178 -21.10 27.55 9.15
CA GLY A 178 -19.83 27.34 9.85
C GLY A 178 -18.68 26.89 8.93
N PRO A 179 -17.42 26.94 9.40
CA PRO A 179 -16.28 26.42 8.65
C PRO A 179 -16.40 24.90 8.51
N GLY A 180 -16.27 24.40 7.27
CA GLY A 180 -16.34 22.96 6.97
C GLY A 180 -15.33 22.14 7.77
N ARG A 181 -15.77 20.97 8.26
CA ARG A 181 -15.01 20.13 9.19
C ARG A 181 -14.49 18.87 8.49
N TYR A 182 -13.25 18.52 8.79
CA TYR A 182 -12.66 17.23 8.41
C TYR A 182 -12.74 16.31 9.61
N GLU A 183 -13.40 15.18 9.45
CA GLU A 183 -13.53 14.17 10.49
C GLU A 183 -12.82 12.89 10.07
N PHE A 184 -11.90 12.44 10.92
CA PHE A 184 -11.21 11.17 10.80
C PHE A 184 -12.00 10.10 11.55
N ARG A 185 -12.49 9.12 10.81
CA ARG A 185 -13.14 7.95 11.42
C ARG A 185 -12.06 6.95 11.79
N GLU A 186 -11.71 6.88 13.07
CA GLU A 186 -10.86 5.82 13.60
C GLU A 186 -11.62 4.49 13.47
N ARG A 187 -11.03 3.54 12.73
CA ARG A 187 -11.61 2.21 12.56
C ARG A 187 -11.05 1.32 13.66
N THR A 188 -11.83 1.11 14.71
CA THR A 188 -11.63 0.06 15.72
C THR A 188 -11.66 -1.34 15.11
#